data_AF-A0A9W8XB36-F1
#
_entry.id   AF-A0A9W8XB36-F1
#
_cell.length_a   1.000
_cell.length_b   1.000
_cell.length_c   1.000
_cell.angle_alpha   90.00
_cell.angle_beta   90.00
_cell.angle_gamma   90.00
#
_symmetry.space_group_name_H-M   'P 1'
#
loop_
_entity.id
_entity.type
_entity.pdbx_description
1 polymer ?
#
loop_
_entity_poly.entity_id
_entity_poly.type
_entity_poly.pdbx_seq_one_letter_code
_entity_poly.pdbx_strand_id
1 'polypeptide(L)'
;MLPSEFHTLFTGPNLRWETIGLMMALAASCAQFSPPDDPLFILENGDRVNKDDFILDMIHATNDCITICQVHGAVNDIMVWLLYNNMLVQSNWYGDNYHGVWRRTGDVISALHAEGIHCENAIVNPSEEPLFLQESRRRIYAAVYRTDKSLADFFGRPPMMHKRYSDRPLPLDIDDQIATCDDQAILNEAISNLDPDGWSTDGRIRPASWIRLRAALGQVKERFLEASLAGKKDVFVIDEIEAIREEHRKNWETSPAHLRYDLYDNEAVWRTLKPKAALRMIGAYLDHLHAGFQIQRLLRRHTQNALPALLEIAMNLLSTALIFNKNRNHEYNVQRHFATLVLFYCLPSAGVLALELRRCTLENVPLPSTVSRADIIRNLSVLISCVEWAIVPDDGNHRLCSELNKMIALVLDEVLNYQPPSNEGQADGASAVLAGVGAGFFDIPMIDGMEPIPTESEDFLNWLDNANWNNTVGPGRF
;
A
#
# COMPACT_ATOMS: atom_id res chain seq x y z
N MET A 1 28.18 -19.69 13.05
CA MET A 1 27.96 -19.91 11.61
C MET A 1 28.21 -18.59 10.91
N LEU A 2 29.06 -18.59 9.89
CA LEU A 2 29.30 -17.39 9.09
C LEU A 2 28.11 -17.14 8.14
N PRO A 3 27.82 -15.88 7.79
CA PRO A 3 26.85 -15.56 6.75
C PRO A 3 27.07 -16.35 5.45
N SER A 4 28.32 -16.48 4.99
CA SER A 4 28.67 -17.23 3.78
C SER A 4 28.36 -18.73 3.85
N GLU A 5 28.29 -19.30 5.06
CA GLU A 5 27.99 -20.72 5.27
C GLU A 5 26.50 -20.99 5.40
N PHE A 6 25.68 -19.97 5.66
CA PHE A 6 24.26 -20.12 5.98
C PHE A 6 23.47 -20.86 4.88
N HIS A 7 23.80 -20.60 3.61
CA HIS A 7 23.11 -21.25 2.49
C HIS A 7 23.28 -22.78 2.49
N THR A 8 24.35 -23.30 3.08
CA THR A 8 24.62 -24.74 3.11
C THR A 8 23.59 -25.53 3.93
N LEU A 9 22.82 -24.84 4.79
CA LEU A 9 21.75 -25.44 5.59
C LEU A 9 20.52 -25.85 4.77
N PHE A 10 20.38 -25.31 3.56
CA PHE A 10 19.17 -25.45 2.74
C PHE A 10 19.43 -25.59 1.24
N THR A 11 20.68 -25.82 0.85
CA THR A 11 21.09 -26.05 -0.54
C THR A 11 21.95 -27.31 -0.65
N GLY A 12 22.23 -27.77 -1.88
CA GLY A 12 23.07 -28.94 -2.12
C GLY A 12 22.46 -30.21 -1.50
N PRO A 13 23.22 -31.01 -0.73
CA PRO A 13 22.69 -32.19 -0.03
C PRO A 13 21.56 -31.89 0.97
N ASN A 14 21.44 -30.63 1.43
CA ASN A 14 20.42 -30.18 2.37
C ASN A 14 19.27 -29.43 1.67
N LEU A 15 19.10 -29.59 0.35
CA LEU A 15 18.06 -28.90 -0.40
C LEU A 15 16.67 -29.14 0.20
N ARG A 16 15.93 -28.05 0.43
CA ARG A 16 14.59 -28.09 1.02
C ARG A 16 13.53 -27.60 0.05
N TRP A 17 12.29 -28.05 0.26
CA TRP A 17 11.14 -27.63 -0.56
C TRP A 17 10.86 -26.14 -0.42
N GLU A 18 11.03 -25.57 0.77
CA GLU A 18 10.84 -24.13 0.98
C GLU A 18 11.86 -23.28 0.19
N THR A 19 13.07 -23.79 -0.04
CA THR A 19 14.08 -23.13 -0.87
C THR A 19 13.70 -23.15 -2.35
N ILE A 20 13.23 -24.29 -2.86
CA ILE A 20 12.78 -24.43 -4.25
C ILE A 20 11.59 -23.49 -4.50
N GLY A 21 10.60 -23.51 -3.59
CA GLY A 21 9.44 -22.62 -3.67
C GLY A 21 9.84 -21.15 -3.62
N LEU A 22 10.81 -20.77 -2.77
CA LEU A 22 11.29 -19.39 -2.69
C LEU A 22 11.94 -18.94 -4.00
N MET A 23 12.74 -19.80 -4.63
CA MET A 23 13.34 -19.50 -5.95
C MET A 23 12.27 -19.29 -7.03
N MET A 24 11.23 -20.14 -7.06
CA MET A 24 10.10 -19.99 -8.00
C MET A 24 9.33 -18.68 -7.75
N ALA A 25 9.06 -18.33 -6.49
CA ALA A 25 8.41 -17.08 -6.13
C ALA A 25 9.23 -15.86 -6.57
N LEU A 26 10.55 -15.89 -6.36
CA LEU A 26 11.46 -14.82 -6.79
C LEU A 26 11.52 -14.73 -8.32
N ALA A 27 11.52 -15.87 -9.04
CA ALA A 27 11.48 -15.89 -10.50
C ALA A 27 10.17 -15.28 -11.04
N ALA A 28 9.02 -15.64 -10.46
CA ALA A 28 7.73 -15.02 -10.78
C ALA A 28 7.75 -13.51 -10.54
N SER A 29 8.30 -13.09 -9.41
CA SER A 29 8.44 -11.66 -9.08
C SER A 29 9.29 -10.93 -10.11
N CYS A 30 10.47 -11.45 -10.47
CA CYS A 30 11.31 -10.86 -11.53
C CYS A 30 10.54 -10.75 -12.85
N ALA A 31 9.84 -11.81 -13.27
CA ALA A 31 9.06 -11.81 -14.50
C ALA A 31 7.93 -10.76 -14.48
N GLN A 32 7.23 -10.57 -13.36
CA GLN A 32 6.18 -9.54 -13.21
C GLN A 32 6.70 -8.12 -13.48
N PHE A 33 7.96 -7.84 -13.13
CA PHE A 33 8.60 -6.53 -13.31
C PHE A 33 9.45 -6.40 -14.58
N SER A 34 9.50 -7.44 -15.43
CA SER A 34 10.16 -7.39 -16.74
C SER A 34 9.15 -7.10 -17.87
N PRO A 35 9.53 -6.29 -18.88
CA PRO A 35 8.71 -6.08 -20.08
C PRO A 35 8.38 -7.41 -20.77
N PRO A 36 7.21 -7.56 -21.41
CA PRO A 36 6.86 -8.79 -22.13
C PRO A 36 7.86 -9.17 -23.23
N ASP A 37 8.55 -8.19 -23.82
CA ASP A 37 9.57 -8.29 -24.87
C ASP A 37 11.01 -8.37 -24.33
N ASP A 38 11.19 -8.52 -23.01
CA ASP A 38 12.49 -8.69 -22.39
C ASP A 38 13.19 -9.98 -22.91
N PRO A 39 14.48 -9.91 -23.30
CA PRO A 39 15.27 -11.08 -23.69
C PRO A 39 15.30 -12.20 -22.64
N LEU A 40 14.98 -11.91 -21.37
CA LEU A 40 14.80 -12.90 -20.31
C LEU A 40 13.85 -14.05 -20.71
N PHE A 41 12.87 -13.76 -21.58
CA PHE A 41 11.87 -14.74 -22.02
C PHE A 41 12.27 -15.48 -23.30
N ILE A 42 13.50 -15.32 -23.79
CA ILE A 42 14.02 -16.05 -24.95
C ILE A 42 14.91 -17.19 -24.46
N LEU A 43 14.53 -18.42 -24.80
CA LEU A 43 15.29 -19.62 -24.48
C LEU A 43 16.52 -19.75 -25.38
N GLU A 44 17.50 -20.57 -25.00
CA GLU A 44 18.74 -20.79 -25.76
C GLU A 44 18.49 -21.32 -27.18
N ASN A 45 17.39 -22.04 -27.39
CA ASN A 45 16.97 -22.57 -28.69
C ASN A 45 16.24 -21.52 -29.57
N GLY A 46 16.04 -20.30 -29.05
CA GLY A 46 15.35 -19.19 -29.72
C GLY A 46 13.83 -19.16 -29.49
N ASP A 47 13.26 -20.13 -28.79
CA ASP A 47 11.83 -20.13 -28.47
C ASP A 47 11.50 -19.05 -27.43
N ARG A 48 10.34 -18.43 -27.59
CA ARG A 48 9.86 -17.40 -26.65
C ARG A 48 8.91 -18.01 -25.64
N VAL A 49 9.22 -17.85 -24.36
CA VAL A 49 8.33 -18.17 -23.26
C VAL A 49 7.27 -17.09 -23.15
N ASN A 50 6.00 -17.49 -23.02
CA ASN A 50 4.94 -16.56 -22.67
C ASN A 50 5.14 -16.13 -21.21
N LYS A 51 5.34 -14.83 -20.98
CA LYS A 51 5.55 -14.23 -19.66
C LYS A 51 4.44 -14.59 -18.68
N ASP A 52 3.19 -14.49 -19.11
CA ASP A 52 2.02 -14.65 -18.24
C ASP A 52 1.84 -16.11 -17.83
N ASP A 53 2.02 -17.03 -18.79
CA ASP A 53 2.01 -18.47 -18.53
C ASP A 53 3.14 -18.85 -17.56
N PHE A 54 4.35 -18.30 -17.76
CA PHE A 54 5.48 -18.52 -16.85
C PHE A 54 5.19 -18.03 -15.43
N ILE A 55 4.62 -16.84 -15.26
CA ILE A 55 4.27 -16.31 -13.94
C ILE A 55 3.24 -17.22 -13.25
N LEU A 56 2.20 -17.64 -13.97
CA LEU A 56 1.17 -18.54 -13.45
C LEU A 56 1.75 -19.90 -13.05
N ASP A 57 2.59 -20.50 -13.88
CA ASP A 57 3.25 -21.77 -13.60
C ASP A 57 4.14 -21.67 -12.35
N MET A 58 4.91 -20.59 -12.21
CA MET A 58 5.73 -20.35 -11.02
C MET A 58 4.87 -20.12 -9.77
N ILE A 59 3.72 -19.44 -9.87
CA ILE A 59 2.77 -19.30 -8.75
C ILE A 59 2.22 -20.67 -8.32
N HIS A 60 1.80 -21.50 -9.26
CA HIS A 60 1.29 -22.85 -8.98
C HIS A 60 2.37 -23.72 -8.33
N ALA A 61 3.56 -23.78 -8.92
CA ALA A 61 4.68 -24.57 -8.39
C ALA A 61 5.12 -24.09 -7.00
N THR A 62 5.08 -22.78 -6.74
CA THR A 62 5.34 -22.21 -5.41
C THR A 62 4.29 -22.69 -4.39
N ASN A 63 3.00 -22.71 -4.77
CA ASN A 63 1.93 -23.19 -3.90
C ASN A 63 2.02 -24.70 -3.63
N ASP A 64 2.47 -25.49 -4.60
CA ASP A 64 2.74 -26.92 -4.39
C ASP A 64 3.88 -27.13 -3.38
N CYS A 65 4.97 -26.37 -3.50
CA CYS A 65 6.07 -26.39 -2.52
C CYS A 65 5.58 -26.01 -1.12
N ILE A 66 4.77 -24.95 -1.00
CA ILE A 66 4.15 -24.53 0.28
C ILE A 66 3.31 -25.67 0.86
N THR A 67 2.50 -26.33 0.05
CA THR A 67 1.63 -27.43 0.49
C THR A 67 2.46 -28.61 1.02
N ILE A 68 3.52 -28.99 0.32
CA ILE A 68 4.45 -30.03 0.78
C ILE A 68 5.10 -29.64 2.12
N CYS A 69 5.59 -28.40 2.23
CA CYS A 69 6.18 -27.87 3.45
C CYS A 69 5.20 -27.94 4.64
N GLN A 70 3.94 -27.56 4.43
CA GLN A 70 2.89 -27.60 5.44
C GLN A 70 2.57 -29.03 5.90
N VAL A 71 2.50 -29.99 4.96
CA VAL A 71 2.28 -31.41 5.28
C VAL A 71 3.39 -31.95 6.19
N HIS A 72 4.63 -31.49 6.01
CA HIS A 72 5.79 -31.90 6.79
C HIS A 72 6.09 -31.00 8.00
N GLY A 73 5.25 -30.01 8.29
CA GLY A 73 5.39 -29.12 9.45
C GLY A 73 6.61 -28.20 9.39
N ALA A 74 7.04 -27.78 8.19
CA ALA A 74 8.17 -26.87 8.04
C ALA A 74 7.83 -25.48 8.63
N VAL A 75 8.56 -25.11 9.67
CA VAL A 75 8.55 -23.78 10.28
C VAL A 75 10.01 -23.39 10.46
N ASN A 76 10.45 -22.38 9.72
CA ASN A 76 11.80 -21.81 9.74
C ASN A 76 11.81 -20.48 8.97
N ASP A 77 12.93 -19.75 9.02
CA ASP A 77 13.13 -18.47 8.31
C ASP A 77 12.78 -18.54 6.82
N ILE A 78 13.21 -19.60 6.12
CA ILE A 78 13.02 -19.76 4.67
C ILE A 78 11.54 -19.94 4.34
N MET A 79 10.79 -20.67 5.18
CA MET A 79 9.35 -20.80 5.02
C MET A 79 8.64 -19.44 5.16
N VAL A 80 9.06 -18.60 6.12
CA VAL A 80 8.53 -17.24 6.26
C VAL A 80 8.85 -16.39 5.03
N TRP A 81 10.08 -16.47 4.52
CA TRP A 81 10.48 -15.77 3.29
C TRP A 81 9.69 -16.25 2.07
N LEU A 82 9.49 -17.56 1.92
CA LEU A 82 8.68 -18.16 0.87
C LEU A 82 7.24 -17.65 0.91
N LEU A 83 6.57 -17.76 2.06
CA LEU A 83 5.19 -17.32 2.21
C LEU A 83 5.05 -15.82 1.91
N TYR A 84 6.00 -15.01 2.37
CA TYR A 84 5.95 -13.56 2.14
C TYR A 84 6.15 -13.20 0.65
N ASN A 85 7.11 -13.81 -0.02
CA ASN A 85 7.33 -13.59 -1.45
C ASN A 85 6.16 -14.11 -2.29
N ASN A 86 5.60 -15.27 -1.93
CA ASN A 86 4.39 -15.80 -2.58
C ASN A 86 3.20 -14.85 -2.40
N MET A 87 3.00 -14.27 -1.21
CA MET A 87 1.97 -13.26 -0.97
C MET A 87 2.13 -12.05 -1.89
N LEU A 88 3.35 -11.51 -2.01
CA LEU A 88 3.61 -10.36 -2.89
C LEU A 88 3.33 -10.68 -4.36
N VAL A 89 3.78 -11.85 -4.84
CA VAL A 89 3.53 -12.29 -6.23
C VAL A 89 2.04 -12.46 -6.48
N GLN A 90 1.30 -13.05 -5.55
CA GLN A 90 -0.16 -13.16 -5.65
C GLN A 90 -0.84 -11.79 -5.67
N SER A 91 -0.40 -10.84 -4.83
CA SER A 91 -0.90 -9.45 -4.82
C SER A 91 -0.75 -8.78 -6.17
N ASN A 92 0.47 -8.84 -6.74
CA ASN A 92 0.77 -8.21 -8.02
C ASN A 92 0.00 -8.83 -9.20
N TRP A 93 -0.34 -10.11 -9.10
CA TRP A 93 -0.98 -10.86 -10.17
C TRP A 93 -2.51 -10.81 -10.12
N TYR A 94 -3.09 -11.16 -8.96
CA TYR A 94 -4.54 -11.24 -8.78
C TYR A 94 -5.16 -9.92 -8.27
N GLY A 95 -4.34 -8.98 -7.82
CA GLY A 95 -4.75 -7.72 -7.21
C GLY A 95 -4.79 -7.81 -5.70
N ASP A 96 -4.58 -6.68 -5.03
CA ASP A 96 -4.50 -6.60 -3.56
C ASP A 96 -5.81 -7.02 -2.89
N ASN A 97 -6.96 -6.80 -3.56
CA ASN A 97 -8.28 -7.21 -3.07
C ASN A 97 -8.61 -8.71 -3.26
N TYR A 98 -7.72 -9.49 -3.89
CA TYR A 98 -7.92 -10.94 -3.98
C TYR A 98 -7.83 -11.58 -2.59
N HIS A 99 -8.88 -12.31 -2.17
CA HIS A 99 -8.93 -12.92 -0.83
C HIS A 99 -7.74 -13.85 -0.50
N GLY A 100 -7.11 -14.44 -1.52
CA GLY A 100 -5.92 -15.27 -1.35
C GLY A 100 -4.72 -14.50 -0.81
N VAL A 101 -4.59 -13.20 -1.13
CA VAL A 101 -3.57 -12.31 -0.57
C VAL A 101 -3.76 -12.19 0.94
N TRP A 102 -4.98 -11.86 1.38
CA TRP A 102 -5.29 -11.71 2.80
C TRP A 102 -5.08 -13.01 3.58
N ARG A 103 -5.54 -14.14 3.04
CA ARG A 103 -5.30 -15.46 3.64
C ARG A 103 -3.80 -15.75 3.76
N ARG A 104 -3.04 -15.51 2.68
CA ARG A 104 -1.59 -15.76 2.68
C ARG A 104 -0.86 -14.84 3.66
N THR A 105 -1.28 -13.58 3.83
CA THR A 105 -0.76 -12.70 4.89
C THR A 105 -0.95 -13.31 6.28
N GLY A 106 -2.11 -13.90 6.56
CA GLY A 106 -2.34 -14.64 7.81
C GLY A 106 -1.40 -15.84 7.98
N ASP A 107 -1.12 -16.58 6.90
CA ASP A 107 -0.14 -17.68 6.92
C ASP A 107 1.27 -17.17 7.24
N VAL A 108 1.70 -16.06 6.62
CA VAL A 108 3.01 -15.43 6.86
C VAL A 108 3.15 -15.05 8.33
N ILE A 109 2.14 -14.36 8.89
CA ILE A 109 2.15 -13.89 10.28
C ILE A 109 2.16 -15.06 11.26
N SER A 110 1.38 -16.11 10.96
CA SER A 110 1.33 -17.32 11.78
C SER A 110 2.68 -18.05 11.79
N ALA A 111 3.31 -18.22 10.62
CA ALA A 111 4.65 -18.82 10.51
C ALA A 111 5.73 -17.97 11.20
N LEU A 112 5.65 -16.63 11.06
CA LEU A 112 6.54 -15.68 11.71
C LEU A 112 6.45 -15.79 13.25
N HIS A 113 5.23 -15.89 13.79
CA HIS A 113 5.03 -16.08 15.22
C HIS A 113 5.51 -17.45 15.70
N ALA A 114 5.21 -18.51 14.94
CA ALA A 114 5.65 -19.87 15.26
C ALA A 114 7.19 -20.01 15.30
N GLU A 115 7.90 -19.31 14.41
CA GLU A 115 9.38 -19.27 14.40
C GLU A 115 9.96 -18.34 15.48
N GLY A 116 9.13 -17.58 16.19
CA GLY A 116 9.61 -16.63 17.20
C GLY A 116 10.27 -15.37 16.63
N ILE A 117 10.11 -15.08 15.33
CA ILE A 117 10.69 -13.90 14.68
C ILE A 117 10.16 -12.57 15.26
N HIS A 118 9.04 -12.57 15.96
CA HIS A 118 8.55 -11.39 16.68
C HIS A 118 9.30 -11.09 17.99
N CYS A 119 10.10 -12.03 18.50
CA CYS A 119 10.83 -11.89 19.76
C CYS A 119 12.35 -11.94 19.54
N GLU A 120 13.08 -10.94 20.02
CA GLU A 120 14.55 -10.93 20.03
C GLU A 120 15.13 -11.24 21.41
N ASN A 121 14.36 -11.12 22.50
CA ASN A 121 14.75 -11.48 23.87
C ASN A 121 16.10 -10.86 24.32
N ALA A 122 16.47 -9.70 23.76
CA ALA A 122 17.78 -9.07 23.97
C ALA A 122 18.09 -8.75 25.45
N ILE A 123 17.06 -8.70 26.29
CA ILE A 123 17.15 -8.38 27.72
C ILE A 123 17.46 -9.64 28.57
N VAL A 124 17.07 -10.83 28.11
CA VAL A 124 17.13 -12.05 28.93
C VAL A 124 18.36 -12.91 28.61
N ASN A 125 18.75 -13.00 27.35
CA ASN A 125 19.94 -13.72 26.91
C ASN A 125 20.63 -12.92 25.80
N PRO A 126 21.95 -12.63 25.89
CA PRO A 126 22.71 -12.17 24.74
C PRO A 126 22.50 -13.20 23.62
N SER A 127 21.86 -12.76 22.54
CA SER A 127 21.43 -13.67 21.50
C SER A 127 22.62 -14.45 20.93
N GLU A 128 22.55 -15.78 20.97
CA GLU A 128 23.48 -16.68 20.24
C GLU A 128 23.29 -16.56 18.71
N GLU A 129 22.26 -15.84 18.27
CA GLU A 129 21.94 -15.61 16.87
C GLU A 129 23.00 -14.71 16.21
N PRO A 130 23.62 -15.12 15.09
CA PRO A 130 24.50 -14.26 14.34
C PRO A 130 23.79 -12.99 13.85
N LEU A 131 24.49 -11.85 13.86
CA LEU A 131 23.87 -10.55 13.52
C LEU A 131 23.21 -10.53 12.13
N PHE A 132 23.77 -11.22 11.13
CA PHE A 132 23.16 -11.27 9.78
C PHE A 132 21.75 -11.87 9.81
N LEU A 133 21.51 -12.86 10.68
CA LEU A 133 20.21 -13.50 10.83
C LEU A 133 19.29 -12.60 11.66
N GLN A 134 19.81 -11.94 12.70
CA GLN A 134 19.06 -10.94 13.47
C GLN A 134 18.53 -9.82 12.56
N GLU A 135 19.40 -9.26 11.71
CA GLU A 135 19.02 -8.22 10.76
C GLU A 135 18.07 -8.74 9.67
N SER A 136 18.26 -9.96 9.18
CA SER A 136 17.30 -10.61 8.26
C SER A 136 15.91 -10.73 8.90
N ARG A 137 15.83 -11.15 10.17
CA ARG A 137 14.60 -11.30 10.94
C ARG A 137 13.94 -9.95 11.25
N ARG A 138 14.71 -8.94 11.64
CA ARG A 138 14.22 -7.56 11.84
C ARG A 138 13.63 -6.99 10.55
N ARG A 139 14.29 -7.20 9.40
CA ARG A 139 13.81 -6.73 8.09
C ARG A 139 12.51 -7.42 7.66
N ILE A 140 12.42 -8.75 7.76
CA ILE A 140 11.18 -9.46 7.41
C ILE A 140 10.04 -9.11 8.38
N TYR A 141 10.32 -9.02 9.69
CA TYR A 141 9.32 -8.57 10.68
C TYR A 141 8.76 -7.20 10.31
N ALA A 142 9.65 -6.22 10.07
CA ALA A 142 9.27 -4.87 9.71
C ALA A 142 8.47 -4.81 8.39
N ALA A 143 8.82 -5.64 7.41
CA ALA A 143 8.13 -5.73 6.13
C ALA A 143 6.71 -6.34 6.29
N VAL A 144 6.57 -7.45 7.01
CA VAL A 144 5.27 -8.09 7.29
C VAL A 144 4.40 -7.17 8.15
N TYR A 145 4.98 -6.57 9.18
CA TYR A 145 4.28 -5.63 10.06
C TYR A 145 3.73 -4.43 9.27
N ARG A 146 4.53 -3.82 8.38
CA ARG A 146 4.06 -2.76 7.49
C ARG A 146 2.90 -3.24 6.61
N THR A 147 3.07 -4.39 5.94
CA THR A 147 2.07 -4.92 4.99
C THR A 147 0.75 -5.23 5.69
N ASP A 148 0.79 -5.84 6.88
CA ASP A 148 -0.40 -6.07 7.72
C ASP A 148 -1.19 -4.77 7.95
N LYS A 149 -0.52 -3.68 8.33
CA LYS A 149 -1.19 -2.39 8.60
C LYS A 149 -1.71 -1.75 7.33
N SER A 150 -0.96 -1.80 6.24
CA SER A 150 -1.41 -1.29 4.95
C SER A 150 -2.67 -2.01 4.45
N LEU A 151 -2.73 -3.34 4.56
CA LEU A 151 -3.91 -4.12 4.16
C LEU A 151 -5.08 -3.93 5.13
N ALA A 152 -4.82 -3.91 6.44
CA ALA A 152 -5.83 -3.64 7.46
C ALA A 152 -6.52 -2.28 7.26
N ASP A 153 -5.72 -1.24 7.00
CA ASP A 153 -6.18 0.11 6.64
C ASP A 153 -7.02 0.11 5.36
N PHE A 154 -6.52 -0.52 4.30
CA PHE A 154 -7.22 -0.59 3.02
C PHE A 154 -8.57 -1.32 3.07
N PHE A 155 -8.69 -2.36 3.90
CA PHE A 155 -9.94 -3.14 4.04
C PHE A 155 -10.81 -2.73 5.23
N GLY A 156 -10.43 -1.71 6.00
CA GLY A 156 -11.09 -1.39 7.26
C GLY A 156 -11.18 -2.59 8.23
N ARG A 157 -10.16 -3.46 8.25
CA ARG A 157 -10.12 -4.70 9.07
C ARG A 157 -9.14 -4.57 10.23
N PRO A 158 -9.34 -5.31 11.33
CA PRO A 158 -8.35 -5.37 12.39
C PRO A 158 -6.99 -5.87 11.88
N PRO A 159 -5.87 -5.22 12.23
CA PRO A 159 -4.54 -5.76 11.94
C PRO A 159 -4.32 -7.06 12.71
N MET A 160 -3.55 -7.99 12.14
CA MET A 160 -3.26 -9.29 12.73
C MET A 160 -2.00 -9.29 13.61
N MET A 161 -1.07 -8.37 13.37
CA MET A 161 0.11 -8.20 14.24
C MET A 161 -0.10 -7.00 15.15
N HIS A 162 0.21 -7.16 16.44
CA HIS A 162 0.22 -6.04 17.38
C HIS A 162 1.61 -5.82 17.95
N LYS A 163 2.08 -4.57 17.92
CA LYS A 163 3.40 -4.20 18.47
C LYS A 163 3.57 -4.60 19.92
N ARG A 164 2.48 -4.57 20.72
CA ARG A 164 2.49 -4.92 22.15
C ARG A 164 2.97 -6.35 22.46
N TYR A 165 2.96 -7.25 21.48
CA TYR A 165 3.41 -8.63 21.62
C TYR A 165 4.77 -8.89 20.98
N SER A 166 5.55 -7.84 20.67
CA SER A 166 6.87 -7.96 20.06
C SER A 166 7.86 -7.01 20.74
N ASP A 167 9.08 -7.50 20.97
CA ASP A 167 10.22 -6.70 21.41
C ASP A 167 11.25 -6.50 20.27
N ARG A 168 10.90 -6.89 19.03
CA ARG A 168 11.79 -6.80 17.87
C ARG A 168 12.04 -5.33 17.51
N PRO A 169 13.29 -4.86 17.51
CA PRO A 169 13.61 -3.48 17.13
C PRO A 169 13.51 -3.29 15.61
N LEU A 170 13.51 -2.02 15.18
CA LEU A 170 13.67 -1.67 13.76
C LEU A 170 15.04 -2.16 13.25
N PRO A 171 15.14 -2.63 11.99
CA PRO A 171 16.41 -3.11 11.42
C PRO A 171 17.45 -1.98 11.38
N LEU A 172 18.74 -2.26 11.52
CA LEU A 172 19.78 -1.23 11.44
C LEU A 172 19.88 -0.68 10.03
N ASP A 173 20.22 0.61 9.90
CA ASP A 173 20.38 1.27 8.61
C ASP A 173 21.74 0.96 7.96
N ILE A 174 21.96 -0.32 7.66
CA ILE A 174 23.17 -0.87 7.03
C ILE A 174 22.82 -1.58 5.72
N ASP A 175 23.78 -1.58 4.79
CA ASP A 175 23.62 -2.25 3.49
C ASP A 175 23.55 -3.77 3.66
N ASP A 176 22.80 -4.44 2.79
CA ASP A 176 22.59 -5.89 2.86
C ASP A 176 23.93 -6.65 2.77
N GLN A 177 24.86 -6.18 1.92
CA GLN A 177 26.19 -6.79 1.78
C GLN A 177 27.04 -6.66 3.04
N ILE A 178 26.86 -5.58 3.81
CA ILE A 178 27.56 -5.37 5.08
C ILE A 178 26.94 -6.26 6.16
N ALA A 179 25.60 -6.33 6.21
CA ALA A 179 24.88 -7.17 7.17
C ALA A 179 25.20 -8.67 6.99
N THR A 180 25.48 -9.11 5.77
CA THR A 180 25.86 -10.50 5.44
C THR A 180 27.36 -10.67 5.22
N CYS A 181 28.20 -9.76 5.72
CA CYS A 181 29.65 -9.86 5.58
C CYS A 181 30.25 -10.79 6.64
N ASP A 182 31.20 -11.64 6.25
CA ASP A 182 31.96 -12.47 7.19
C ASP A 182 32.99 -11.66 8.00
N ASP A 183 33.39 -10.49 7.50
CA ASP A 183 34.36 -9.62 8.16
C ASP A 183 33.69 -8.78 9.26
N GLN A 184 33.91 -9.21 10.51
CA GLN A 184 33.38 -8.54 11.69
C GLN A 184 33.90 -7.11 11.87
N ALA A 185 35.09 -6.77 11.35
CA ALA A 185 35.63 -5.41 11.47
C ALA A 185 34.82 -4.41 10.62
N ILE A 186 34.52 -4.79 9.37
CA ILE A 186 33.67 -3.99 8.46
C ILE A 186 32.28 -3.79 9.08
N LEU A 187 31.72 -4.85 9.64
CA LEU A 187 30.42 -4.80 10.29
C LEU A 187 30.42 -3.89 11.53
N ASN A 188 31.41 -4.03 12.41
CA ASN A 188 31.54 -3.20 13.61
C ASN A 188 31.75 -1.71 13.27
N GLU A 189 32.52 -1.42 12.22
CA GLU A 189 32.70 -0.05 11.72
C GLU A 189 31.36 0.53 11.25
N ALA A 190 30.60 -0.22 10.46
CA ALA A 190 29.28 0.22 10.01
C ALA A 190 28.33 0.49 11.17
N ILE A 191 28.29 -0.38 12.19
CA ILE A 191 27.49 -0.20 13.41
C ILE A 191 27.94 1.05 14.18
N SER A 192 29.25 1.31 14.26
CA SER A 192 29.78 2.48 14.98
C SER A 192 29.42 3.83 14.35
N ASN A 193 29.06 3.83 13.06
CA ASN A 193 28.61 5.00 12.31
C ASN A 193 27.08 5.22 12.38
N LEU A 194 26.36 4.43 13.19
CA LEU A 194 24.94 4.61 13.41
C LEU A 194 24.68 5.57 14.59
N ASP A 195 23.58 6.31 14.48
CA ASP A 195 23.05 7.10 15.59
C ASP A 195 22.36 6.20 16.65
N PRO A 196 21.96 6.74 17.81
CA PRO A 196 21.30 5.96 18.86
C PRO A 196 19.99 5.28 18.45
N ASP A 197 19.31 5.78 17.42
CA ASP A 197 18.08 5.18 16.89
C ASP A 197 18.38 4.10 15.83
N GLY A 198 19.64 3.97 15.40
CA GLY A 198 20.12 2.98 14.42
C GLY A 198 20.11 3.47 12.97
N TRP A 199 20.05 4.78 12.73
CA TRP A 199 20.19 5.38 11.40
C TRP A 199 21.65 5.65 11.04
N SER A 200 22.00 5.54 9.76
CA SER A 200 23.32 5.93 9.31
C SER A 200 23.46 7.46 9.24
N THR A 201 24.61 7.97 9.68
CA THR A 201 24.88 9.42 9.67
C THR A 201 25.46 9.93 8.35
N ASP A 202 25.67 9.07 7.35
CA ASP A 202 26.34 9.41 6.08
C ASP A 202 25.41 9.96 4.99
N GLY A 203 24.11 10.07 5.27
CA GLY A 203 23.12 10.63 4.35
C GLY A 203 22.76 9.74 3.16
N ARG A 204 23.20 8.49 3.13
CA ARG A 204 22.89 7.55 2.04
C ARG A 204 21.59 6.80 2.31
N ILE A 205 20.77 6.69 1.27
CA ILE A 205 19.55 5.89 1.30
C ILE A 205 19.87 4.45 0.93
N ARG A 206 19.63 3.53 1.86
CA ARG A 206 19.84 2.09 1.75
C ARG A 206 18.51 1.34 1.63
N PRO A 207 18.52 0.05 1.24
CA PRO A 207 17.32 -0.80 1.32
C PRO A 207 16.70 -0.80 2.73
N ALA A 208 17.53 -0.90 3.77
CA ALA A 208 17.09 -0.87 5.16
C ALA A 208 16.44 0.47 5.55
N SER A 209 16.92 1.60 5.01
CA SER A 209 16.33 2.93 5.31
C SER A 209 14.85 2.98 4.96
N TRP A 210 14.46 2.40 3.81
CA TRP A 210 13.06 2.33 3.39
C TRP A 210 12.22 1.47 4.33
N ILE A 211 12.75 0.32 4.74
CA ILE A 211 12.05 -0.61 5.65
C ILE A 211 11.83 0.07 7.00
N ARG A 212 12.86 0.72 7.55
CA ARG A 212 12.79 1.46 8.82
C ARG A 212 11.74 2.56 8.79
N LEU A 213 11.81 3.45 7.79
CA LEU A 213 10.88 4.58 7.63
C LEU A 213 9.43 4.09 7.59
N ARG A 214 9.19 3.04 6.80
CA ARG A 214 7.86 2.47 6.57
C ARG A 214 7.31 1.70 7.77
N ALA A 215 8.15 0.99 8.50
CA ALA A 215 7.73 0.25 9.69
C ALA A 215 7.45 1.20 10.87
N ALA A 216 8.22 2.29 10.99
CA ALA A 216 7.95 3.34 11.98
C ALA A 216 6.55 3.95 11.78
N LEU A 217 6.18 4.29 10.54
CA LEU A 217 4.83 4.75 10.21
C LEU A 217 3.74 3.71 10.52
N GLY A 218 4.06 2.42 10.34
CA GLY A 218 3.15 1.32 10.69
C GLY A 218 2.73 1.31 12.18
N GLN A 219 3.56 1.85 13.09
CA GLN A 219 3.22 1.95 14.51
C GLN A 219 2.13 3.01 14.75
N VAL A 220 2.22 4.14 14.05
CA VAL A 220 1.19 5.18 14.04
C VAL A 220 -0.11 4.63 13.45
N LYS A 221 -0.02 3.88 12.34
CA LYS A 221 -1.18 3.23 11.73
C LYS A 221 -1.85 2.21 12.65
N GLU A 222 -1.09 1.44 13.43
CA GLU A 222 -1.67 0.51 14.40
C GLU A 222 -2.52 1.24 15.44
N ARG A 223 -2.04 2.36 16.01
CA ARG A 223 -2.81 3.15 16.97
C ARG A 223 -4.07 3.76 16.33
N PHE A 224 -3.95 4.28 15.12
CA PHE A 224 -5.09 4.76 14.34
C PHE A 224 -6.14 3.66 14.10
N LEU A 225 -5.71 2.46 13.67
CA LEU A 225 -6.59 1.33 13.43
C LEU A 225 -7.30 0.88 14.71
N GLU A 226 -6.58 0.85 15.83
CA GLU A 226 -7.17 0.54 17.14
C GLU A 226 -8.27 1.56 17.51
N ALA A 227 -8.01 2.86 17.37
CA ALA A 227 -9.00 3.91 17.64
C ALA A 227 -10.20 3.88 16.67
N SER A 228 -9.96 3.61 15.38
CA SER A 228 -10.99 3.58 14.33
C SER A 228 -11.92 2.37 14.44
N LEU A 229 -11.37 1.21 14.83
CA LEU A 229 -12.09 -0.07 14.85
C LEU A 229 -12.57 -0.49 16.25
N ALA A 230 -12.21 0.26 17.29
CA ALA A 230 -12.64 -0.01 18.65
C ALA A 230 -14.19 -0.01 18.75
N GLY A 231 -14.75 -1.14 19.17
CA GLY A 231 -16.21 -1.27 19.37
C GLY A 231 -16.77 -0.44 20.53
N LYS A 232 -15.91 0.07 21.42
CA LYS A 232 -16.30 0.98 22.52
C LYS A 232 -15.94 2.41 22.15
N LYS A 233 -16.95 3.28 22.13
CA LYS A 233 -16.76 4.72 21.92
C LYS A 233 -16.37 5.35 23.27
N ASP A 234 -15.09 5.67 23.41
CA ASP A 234 -14.57 6.38 24.59
C ASP A 234 -15.11 7.83 24.61
N VAL A 235 -15.29 8.38 25.80
CA VAL A 235 -15.63 9.81 25.98
C VAL A 235 -14.46 10.70 25.52
N PHE A 236 -13.23 10.16 25.52
CA PHE A 236 -12.00 10.87 25.16
C PHE A 236 -11.50 10.59 23.73
N VAL A 237 -12.35 10.08 22.84
CA VAL A 237 -11.94 9.71 21.46
C VAL A 237 -11.28 10.89 20.71
N ILE A 238 -11.74 12.13 20.88
CA ILE A 238 -11.12 13.29 20.21
C ILE A 238 -9.69 13.52 20.73
N ASP A 239 -9.47 13.45 22.04
CA ASP A 239 -8.14 13.63 22.64
C ASP A 239 -7.17 12.53 22.19
N GLU A 240 -7.67 11.29 22.05
CA GLU A 240 -6.90 10.17 21.50
C GLU A 240 -6.53 10.40 20.03
N ILE A 241 -7.47 10.85 19.20
CA ILE A 241 -7.22 11.15 17.78
C ILE A 241 -6.16 12.26 17.63
N GLU A 242 -6.25 13.33 18.42
CA GLU A 242 -5.25 14.41 18.40
C GLU A 242 -3.88 13.94 18.92
N ALA A 243 -3.84 13.04 19.91
CA ALA A 243 -2.59 12.42 20.35
C ALA A 243 -1.95 11.54 19.25
N ILE A 244 -2.76 10.80 18.47
CA ILE A 244 -2.28 10.03 17.31
C ILE A 244 -1.77 10.97 16.22
N ARG A 245 -2.47 12.08 15.96
CA ARG A 245 -2.04 13.11 14.99
C ARG A 245 -0.70 13.73 15.37
N GLU A 246 -0.48 14.02 16.64
CA GLU A 246 0.78 14.58 17.12
C GLU A 246 1.93 13.57 17.01
N GLU A 247 1.68 12.29 17.30
CA GLU A 247 2.66 11.22 17.06
C GLU A 247 2.99 11.07 15.57
N HIS A 248 1.98 11.08 14.69
CA HIS A 248 2.16 11.05 13.24
C HIS A 248 3.08 12.16 12.75
N ARG A 249 2.84 13.40 13.20
CA ARG A 249 3.65 14.57 12.88
C ARG A 249 5.09 14.38 13.35
N LYS A 250 5.27 14.03 14.62
CA LYS A 250 6.60 13.82 15.22
C LYS A 250 7.38 12.72 14.49
N ASN A 251 6.74 11.59 14.19
CA ASN A 251 7.35 10.46 13.49
C ASN A 251 7.99 10.87 12.16
N TRP A 252 7.30 11.72 11.39
CA TRP A 252 7.82 12.23 10.13
C TRP A 252 8.90 13.29 10.32
N GLU A 253 8.71 14.23 11.23
CA GLU A 253 9.66 15.33 11.45
C GLU A 253 11.02 14.86 11.97
N THR A 254 11.04 13.80 12.79
CA THR A 254 12.28 13.20 13.31
C THR A 254 12.97 12.26 12.34
N SER A 255 12.35 11.96 11.19
CA SER A 255 13.00 11.12 10.17
C SER A 255 14.19 11.86 9.54
N PRO A 256 15.26 11.13 9.13
CA PRO A 256 16.41 11.74 8.49
C PRO A 256 16.02 12.64 7.30
N ALA A 257 16.65 13.82 7.19
CA ALA A 257 16.25 14.83 6.19
C ALA A 257 16.29 14.31 4.74
N HIS A 258 17.24 13.43 4.42
CA HIS A 258 17.38 12.82 3.10
C HIS A 258 16.31 11.75 2.79
N LEU A 259 15.46 11.39 3.77
CA LEU A 259 14.30 10.51 3.63
C LEU A 259 12.96 11.28 3.65
N ARG A 260 13.01 12.61 3.75
CA ARG A 260 11.83 13.47 3.85
C ARG A 260 11.51 14.13 2.53
N TYR A 261 10.51 13.61 1.83
CA TYR A 261 10.07 14.13 0.53
C TYR A 261 9.66 15.60 0.58
N ASP A 262 9.03 16.06 1.66
CA ASP A 262 8.59 17.44 1.85
C ASP A 262 9.72 18.47 1.87
N LEU A 263 10.97 18.01 2.00
CA LEU A 263 12.17 18.85 1.89
C LEU A 263 12.73 18.92 0.46
N TYR A 264 12.13 18.18 -0.49
CA TYR A 264 12.41 18.28 -1.92
C TYR A 264 11.36 19.16 -2.59
N ASP A 265 11.75 19.89 -3.63
CA ASP A 265 10.76 20.35 -4.59
C ASP A 265 10.31 19.19 -5.50
N ASN A 266 9.10 19.31 -6.08
CA ASN A 266 8.47 18.25 -6.88
C ASN A 266 9.32 17.76 -8.07
N GLU A 267 10.26 18.55 -8.58
CA GLU A 267 11.15 18.18 -9.69
C GLU A 267 12.53 17.71 -9.20
N ALA A 268 12.99 18.23 -8.06
CA ALA A 268 14.27 17.89 -7.46
C ALA A 268 14.36 16.41 -7.13
N VAL A 269 13.27 15.77 -6.68
CA VAL A 269 13.28 14.33 -6.37
C VAL A 269 13.75 13.48 -7.56
N TRP A 270 13.29 13.80 -8.77
CA TRP A 270 13.62 13.08 -10.00
C TRP A 270 15.00 13.44 -10.56
N ARG A 271 15.52 14.63 -10.21
CA ARG A 271 16.86 15.09 -10.61
C ARG A 271 17.95 14.58 -9.66
N THR A 272 17.63 14.45 -8.38
CA THR A 272 18.57 14.08 -7.32
C THR A 272 18.66 12.57 -7.12
N LEU A 273 17.54 11.84 -7.28
CA LEU A 273 17.48 10.41 -7.05
C LEU A 273 17.33 9.63 -8.36
N LYS A 274 17.86 8.41 -8.39
CA LYS A 274 17.59 7.46 -9.49
C LYS A 274 16.09 7.17 -9.57
N PRO A 275 15.51 6.87 -10.75
CA PRO A 275 14.06 6.71 -10.94
C PRO A 275 13.37 5.79 -9.91
N LYS A 276 13.95 4.62 -9.63
CA LYS A 276 13.42 3.69 -8.61
C LYS A 276 13.44 4.26 -7.19
N ALA A 277 14.49 5.02 -6.83
CA ALA A 277 14.60 5.65 -5.52
C ALA A 277 13.66 6.85 -5.40
N ALA A 278 13.50 7.65 -6.46
CA ALA A 278 12.53 8.74 -6.53
C ALA A 278 11.09 8.21 -6.35
N LEU A 279 10.73 7.14 -7.06
CA LEU A 279 9.41 6.51 -6.89
C LEU A 279 9.21 5.99 -5.46
N ARG A 280 10.22 5.33 -4.86
CA ARG A 280 10.13 4.85 -3.48
C ARG A 280 9.97 6.00 -2.48
N MET A 281 10.64 7.13 -2.72
CA MET A 281 10.51 8.35 -1.92
C MET A 281 9.08 8.90 -1.99
N ILE A 282 8.55 9.09 -3.20
CA ILE A 282 7.18 9.58 -3.38
C ILE A 282 6.18 8.59 -2.77
N GLY A 283 6.38 7.28 -2.97
CA GLY A 283 5.53 6.26 -2.38
C GLY A 283 5.57 6.24 -0.84
N ALA A 284 6.73 6.51 -0.22
CA ALA A 284 6.83 6.64 1.24
C ALA A 284 6.11 7.90 1.75
N TYR A 285 6.18 9.00 1.00
CA TYR A 285 5.48 10.22 1.34
C TYR A 285 3.96 10.12 1.13
N LEU A 286 3.51 9.45 0.06
CA LEU A 286 2.09 9.13 -0.11
C LEU A 286 1.54 8.30 1.04
N ASP A 287 2.31 7.32 1.52
CA ASP A 287 1.91 6.53 2.67
C ASP A 287 1.81 7.36 3.96
N HIS A 288 2.74 8.29 4.17
CA HIS A 288 2.69 9.27 5.26
C HIS A 288 1.46 10.18 5.15
N LEU A 289 1.20 10.75 3.98
CA LEU A 289 0.02 11.57 3.72
C LEU A 289 -1.28 10.78 3.88
N HIS A 290 -1.30 9.51 3.48
CA HIS A 290 -2.46 8.63 3.63
C HIS A 290 -2.77 8.36 5.09
N ALA A 291 -1.75 8.08 5.92
CA ALA A 291 -1.96 7.97 7.37
C ALA A 291 -2.58 9.27 7.94
N GLY A 292 -2.09 10.43 7.53
CA GLY A 292 -2.66 11.72 7.93
C GLY A 292 -4.11 11.90 7.45
N PHE A 293 -4.41 11.51 6.21
CA PHE A 293 -5.76 11.54 5.63
C PHE A 293 -6.73 10.67 6.43
N GLN A 294 -6.33 9.45 6.79
CA GLN A 294 -7.15 8.54 7.59
C GLN A 294 -7.39 9.08 9.01
N ILE A 295 -6.39 9.71 9.63
CA ILE A 295 -6.54 10.40 10.93
C ILE A 295 -7.55 11.56 10.81
N GLN A 296 -7.45 12.40 9.76
CA GLN A 296 -8.40 13.50 9.52
C GLN A 296 -9.81 13.00 9.23
N ARG A 297 -9.94 11.90 8.47
CA ARG A 297 -11.22 11.22 8.20
C ARG A 297 -11.85 10.73 9.50
N LEU A 298 -11.07 10.12 10.39
CA LEU A 298 -11.58 9.70 11.70
C LEU A 298 -12.03 10.90 12.54
N LEU A 299 -11.24 12.00 12.57
CA LEU A 299 -11.63 13.22 13.27
C LEU A 299 -12.93 13.82 12.71
N ARG A 300 -13.10 13.80 11.38
CA ARG A 300 -14.29 14.28 10.67
C ARG A 300 -15.58 13.58 11.11
N ARG A 301 -15.53 12.29 11.46
CA ARG A 301 -16.69 11.57 12.01
C ARG A 301 -17.18 12.14 13.35
N HIS A 302 -16.33 12.90 14.06
CA HIS A 302 -16.65 13.50 15.36
C HIS A 302 -16.85 15.02 15.31
N THR A 303 -16.29 15.72 14.31
CA THR A 303 -16.42 17.18 14.21
C THR A 303 -16.42 17.69 12.76
N GLN A 304 -17.39 18.56 12.45
CA GLN A 304 -17.49 19.21 11.15
C GLN A 304 -16.27 20.11 10.85
N ASN A 305 -15.61 20.61 11.90
CA ASN A 305 -14.45 21.51 11.80
C ASN A 305 -13.24 20.85 11.15
N ALA A 306 -13.21 19.52 11.02
CA ALA A 306 -12.12 18.79 10.36
C ALA A 306 -12.21 18.79 8.82
N LEU A 307 -13.33 19.22 8.21
CA LEU A 307 -13.48 19.23 6.73
C LEU A 307 -12.34 19.93 6.00
N PRO A 308 -11.96 21.16 6.39
CA PRO A 308 -11.00 21.92 5.60
C PRO A 308 -9.64 21.23 5.56
N ALA A 309 -9.21 20.65 6.69
CA ALA A 309 -7.96 19.89 6.80
C ALA A 309 -8.03 18.55 6.06
N LEU A 310 -9.19 17.86 6.10
CA LEU A 310 -9.41 16.63 5.33
C LEU A 310 -9.33 16.87 3.82
N LEU A 311 -9.96 17.94 3.32
CA LEU A 311 -9.90 18.29 1.90
C LEU A 311 -8.49 18.74 1.48
N GLU A 312 -7.79 19.48 2.34
CA GLU A 312 -6.42 19.91 2.09
C GLU A 312 -5.47 18.71 1.95
N ILE A 313 -5.52 17.75 2.89
CA ILE A 313 -4.65 16.56 2.81
C ILE A 313 -5.06 15.63 1.66
N ALA A 314 -6.35 15.55 1.33
CA ALA A 314 -6.82 14.82 0.15
C ALA A 314 -6.29 15.45 -1.16
N MET A 315 -6.28 16.78 -1.25
CA MET A 315 -5.64 17.49 -2.38
C MET A 315 -4.14 17.23 -2.44
N ASN A 316 -3.44 17.24 -1.30
CA ASN A 316 -2.01 16.97 -1.24
C ASN A 316 -1.69 15.53 -1.69
N LEU A 317 -2.49 14.54 -1.28
CA LEU A 317 -2.38 13.15 -1.76
C LEU A 317 -2.54 13.07 -3.27
N LEU A 318 -3.64 13.61 -3.78
CA LEU A 318 -3.96 13.60 -5.20
C LEU A 318 -2.86 14.27 -6.02
N SER A 319 -2.49 15.52 -5.68
CA SER A 319 -1.47 16.26 -6.41
C SER A 319 -0.08 15.60 -6.32
N THR A 320 0.27 14.99 -5.19
CA THR A 320 1.53 14.24 -5.03
C THR A 320 1.53 12.98 -5.90
N ALA A 321 0.42 12.23 -5.92
CA ALA A 321 0.29 11.04 -6.76
C ALA A 321 0.34 11.40 -8.25
N LEU A 322 -0.16 12.56 -8.65
CA LEU A 322 -0.08 12.99 -10.05
C LEU A 322 1.34 13.40 -10.50
N ILE A 323 2.32 13.48 -9.58
CA ILE A 323 3.71 13.75 -9.93
C ILE A 323 4.32 12.63 -10.77
N PHE A 324 3.87 11.37 -10.61
CA PHE A 324 4.35 10.26 -11.44
C PHE A 324 4.13 10.56 -12.93
N ASN A 325 3.00 11.18 -13.29
CA ASN A 325 2.67 11.47 -14.70
C ASN A 325 3.61 12.46 -15.38
N LYS A 326 4.40 13.21 -14.62
CA LYS A 326 5.29 14.21 -15.19
C LYS A 326 6.41 13.60 -16.03
N ASN A 327 6.80 12.36 -15.77
CA ASN A 327 7.85 11.68 -16.52
C ASN A 327 7.31 10.58 -17.44
N ARG A 328 6.84 10.91 -18.66
CA ARG A 328 6.14 9.95 -19.53
C ARG A 328 6.94 8.69 -19.95
N ASN A 329 8.28 8.69 -19.80
CA ASN A 329 9.15 7.58 -20.18
C ASN A 329 9.57 6.76 -18.95
N HIS A 330 8.62 6.10 -18.30
CA HIS A 330 8.94 5.21 -17.19
C HIS A 330 9.51 3.89 -17.71
N GLU A 331 10.56 3.39 -17.05
CA GLU A 331 10.92 1.98 -17.16
C GLU A 331 9.72 1.12 -16.74
N TYR A 332 9.49 0.00 -17.43
CA TYR A 332 8.35 -0.90 -17.17
C TYR A 332 8.26 -1.32 -15.68
N ASN A 333 9.41 -1.61 -15.06
CA ASN A 333 9.50 -1.97 -13.64
C ASN A 333 9.05 -0.85 -12.68
N VAL A 334 9.15 0.42 -13.07
CA VAL A 334 8.67 1.58 -12.31
C VAL A 334 7.17 1.71 -12.50
N GLN A 335 6.68 1.59 -13.74
CA GLN A 335 5.26 1.68 -14.08
C GLN A 335 4.42 0.60 -13.37
N ARG A 336 4.95 -0.61 -13.20
CA ARG A 336 4.30 -1.72 -12.49
C ARG A 336 3.97 -1.44 -11.02
N HIS A 337 4.49 -0.36 -10.42
CA HIS A 337 4.11 0.04 -9.07
C HIS A 337 2.94 1.03 -9.03
N PHE A 338 2.52 1.59 -10.17
CA PHE A 338 1.57 2.69 -10.20
C PHE A 338 0.18 2.27 -9.77
N ALA A 339 -0.25 1.06 -10.14
CA ALA A 339 -1.58 0.56 -9.82
C ALA A 339 -1.82 0.57 -8.31
N THR A 340 -0.92 -0.03 -7.53
CA THR A 340 -0.99 -0.05 -6.06
C THR A 340 -0.91 1.35 -5.47
N LEU A 341 -0.01 2.23 -5.96
CA LEU A 341 0.09 3.60 -5.43
C LEU A 341 -1.19 4.41 -5.67
N VAL A 342 -1.77 4.31 -6.87
CA VAL A 342 -3.02 4.98 -7.22
C VAL A 342 -4.18 4.40 -6.41
N LEU A 343 -4.28 3.08 -6.32
CA LEU A 343 -5.35 2.41 -5.61
C LEU A 343 -5.35 2.75 -4.12
N PHE A 344 -4.21 2.64 -3.45
CA PHE A 344 -4.13 2.82 -1.99
C PHE A 344 -4.17 4.29 -1.58
N TYR A 345 -3.56 5.18 -2.35
CA TYR A 345 -3.31 6.55 -1.89
C TYR A 345 -4.07 7.62 -2.66
N CYS A 346 -4.39 7.37 -3.94
CA CYS A 346 -4.99 8.39 -4.79
C CYS A 346 -6.51 8.28 -4.85
N LEU A 347 -7.05 7.11 -5.21
CA LEU A 347 -8.49 6.91 -5.43
C LEU A 347 -9.36 7.22 -4.19
N PRO A 348 -8.99 6.85 -2.95
CA PRO A 348 -9.77 7.23 -1.77
C PRO A 348 -9.86 8.75 -1.61
N SER A 349 -8.73 9.44 -1.74
CA SER A 349 -8.67 10.91 -1.64
C SER A 349 -9.44 11.61 -2.76
N ALA A 350 -9.35 11.10 -3.99
CA ALA A 350 -10.06 11.61 -5.15
C ALA A 350 -11.57 11.44 -5.01
N GLY A 351 -12.04 10.31 -4.46
CA GLY A 351 -13.44 10.08 -4.16
C GLY A 351 -14.01 11.11 -3.18
N VAL A 352 -13.30 11.38 -2.07
CA VAL A 352 -13.70 12.42 -1.10
C VAL A 352 -13.81 13.79 -1.77
N LEU A 353 -12.79 14.16 -2.54
CA LEU A 353 -12.78 15.44 -3.25
C LEU A 353 -13.92 15.57 -4.26
N ALA A 354 -14.18 14.50 -5.03
CA ALA A 354 -15.25 14.46 -6.03
C ALA A 354 -16.63 14.58 -5.39
N LEU A 355 -16.88 13.84 -4.30
CA LEU A 355 -18.17 13.82 -3.62
C LEU A 355 -18.45 15.10 -2.85
N GLU A 356 -17.45 15.69 -2.18
CA GLU A 356 -17.62 17.00 -1.52
C GLU A 356 -17.79 18.12 -2.55
N LEU A 357 -17.10 18.05 -3.69
CA LEU A 357 -17.32 18.95 -4.82
C LEU A 357 -18.76 18.83 -5.35
N ARG A 358 -19.27 17.61 -5.48
CA ARG A 358 -20.65 17.32 -5.89
C ARG A 358 -21.66 17.90 -4.91
N ARG A 359 -21.55 17.56 -3.63
CA ARG A 359 -22.44 18.07 -2.57
C ARG A 359 -22.51 19.59 -2.57
N CYS A 360 -21.36 20.26 -2.58
CA CYS A 360 -21.28 21.73 -2.62
C CYS A 360 -21.93 22.32 -3.89
N THR A 361 -21.82 21.63 -5.04
CA THR A 361 -22.44 22.06 -6.30
C THR A 361 -23.97 21.96 -6.24
N LEU A 362 -24.49 20.84 -5.78
CA LEU A 362 -25.93 20.59 -5.71
C LEU A 362 -26.63 21.46 -4.66
N GLU A 363 -26.01 21.61 -3.49
CA GLU A 363 -26.53 22.43 -2.39
C GLU A 363 -26.27 23.94 -2.59
N ASN A 364 -25.49 24.31 -3.60
CA ASN A 364 -25.07 25.70 -3.86
C ASN A 364 -24.36 26.35 -2.65
N VAL A 365 -23.47 25.57 -2.01
CA VAL A 365 -22.65 25.99 -0.86
C VAL A 365 -21.19 26.08 -1.30
N PRO A 366 -20.42 27.09 -0.84
CA PRO A 366 -19.00 27.18 -1.18
C PRO A 366 -18.17 26.06 -0.52
N LEU A 367 -17.14 25.61 -1.23
CA LEU A 367 -16.10 24.76 -0.65
C LEU A 367 -15.30 25.53 0.42
N PRO A 368 -14.70 24.84 1.41
CA PRO A 368 -13.74 25.45 2.32
C PRO A 368 -12.60 26.15 1.59
N SER A 369 -12.11 27.26 2.13
CA SER A 369 -11.05 28.08 1.50
C SER A 369 -9.69 27.38 1.40
N THR A 370 -9.50 26.24 2.06
CA THR A 370 -8.29 25.41 1.96
C THR A 370 -8.15 24.73 0.61
N VAL A 371 -9.24 24.61 -0.16
CA VAL A 371 -9.23 23.98 -1.49
C VAL A 371 -9.96 24.83 -2.53
N SER A 372 -9.45 24.81 -3.75
CA SER A 372 -10.05 25.51 -4.88
C SER A 372 -10.90 24.55 -5.70
N ARG A 373 -12.15 24.94 -6.00
CA ARG A 373 -13.04 24.21 -6.92
C ARG A 373 -12.34 23.86 -8.23
N ALA A 374 -11.64 24.85 -8.80
CA ALA A 374 -10.97 24.69 -10.08
C ALA A 374 -9.77 23.73 -9.99
N ASP A 375 -9.07 23.71 -8.86
CA ASP A 375 -7.94 22.81 -8.66
C ASP A 375 -8.42 21.37 -8.47
N ILE A 376 -9.53 21.15 -7.74
CA ILE A 376 -10.16 19.82 -7.62
C ILE A 376 -10.52 19.30 -9.01
N ILE A 377 -11.29 20.08 -9.79
CA ILE A 377 -11.72 19.68 -11.14
C ILE A 377 -10.51 19.32 -12.00
N ARG A 378 -9.49 20.19 -12.05
CA ARG A 378 -8.29 19.95 -12.86
C ARG A 378 -7.53 18.70 -12.44
N ASN A 379 -7.28 18.50 -11.14
CA ASN A 379 -6.54 17.32 -10.68
C ASN A 379 -7.35 16.03 -10.89
N LEU A 380 -8.67 16.05 -10.67
CA LEU A 380 -9.53 14.89 -10.95
C LEU A 380 -9.54 14.55 -12.44
N SER A 381 -9.64 15.54 -13.35
CA SER A 381 -9.53 15.29 -14.79
C SER A 381 -8.18 14.69 -15.18
N VAL A 382 -7.08 15.16 -14.58
CA VAL A 382 -5.75 14.60 -14.82
C VAL A 382 -5.64 13.17 -14.28
N LEU A 383 -6.23 12.88 -13.12
CA LEU A 383 -6.30 11.52 -12.57
C LEU A 383 -7.07 10.58 -13.49
N ILE A 384 -8.23 11.01 -13.98
CA ILE A 384 -9.08 10.23 -14.88
C ILE A 384 -8.28 9.79 -16.10
N SER A 385 -7.60 10.73 -16.74
CA SER A 385 -6.71 10.42 -17.85
C SER A 385 -5.53 9.56 -17.43
N CYS A 386 -4.87 9.86 -16.30
CA CYS A 386 -3.73 9.11 -15.76
C CYS A 386 -4.01 7.62 -15.65
N VAL A 387 -5.11 7.24 -15.01
CA VAL A 387 -5.45 5.83 -14.76
C VAL A 387 -5.59 5.05 -16.07
N GLU A 388 -6.12 5.67 -17.12
CA GLU A 388 -6.36 5.01 -18.41
C GLU A 388 -5.07 4.61 -19.13
N TRP A 389 -3.99 5.37 -19.00
CA TRP A 389 -2.73 5.10 -19.73
C TRP A 389 -1.56 4.66 -18.84
N ALA A 390 -1.55 5.05 -17.56
CA ALA A 390 -0.41 4.84 -16.69
C ALA A 390 -0.40 3.45 -16.04
N ILE A 391 -1.56 2.83 -15.86
CA ILE A 391 -1.69 1.49 -15.27
C ILE A 391 -1.66 0.42 -16.35
N VAL A 392 -0.71 -0.52 -16.24
CA VAL A 392 -0.57 -1.60 -17.22
C VAL A 392 -1.79 -2.54 -17.15
N PRO A 393 -2.37 -2.96 -18.30
CA PRO A 393 -3.56 -3.83 -18.32
C PRO A 393 -3.39 -5.19 -17.65
N ASP A 394 -2.15 -5.70 -17.55
CA ASP A 394 -1.78 -6.97 -16.92
C ASP A 394 -1.57 -6.84 -15.39
N ASP A 395 -1.86 -5.69 -14.80
CA ASP A 395 -1.76 -5.48 -13.36
C ASP A 395 -3.00 -6.02 -12.64
N GLY A 396 -2.79 -6.78 -11.54
CA GLY A 396 -3.89 -7.35 -10.77
C GLY A 396 -4.87 -6.29 -10.22
N ASN A 397 -4.42 -5.06 -10.01
CA ASN A 397 -5.25 -3.95 -9.57
C ASN A 397 -5.89 -3.15 -10.71
N HIS A 398 -5.53 -3.42 -11.98
CA HIS A 398 -5.99 -2.63 -13.13
C HIS A 398 -7.51 -2.49 -13.17
N ARG A 399 -8.23 -3.61 -13.01
CA ARG A 399 -9.69 -3.62 -13.06
C ARG A 399 -10.31 -2.72 -11.98
N LEU A 400 -9.85 -2.86 -10.73
CA LEU A 400 -10.39 -2.07 -9.63
C LEU A 400 -10.09 -0.58 -9.80
N CYS A 401 -8.86 -0.25 -10.21
CA CYS A 401 -8.50 1.12 -10.56
C CYS A 401 -9.40 1.69 -11.66
N SER A 402 -9.65 0.92 -12.73
CA SER A 402 -10.50 1.35 -13.85
C SER A 402 -11.93 1.63 -13.42
N GLU A 403 -12.53 0.77 -12.59
CA GLU A 403 -13.90 0.97 -12.12
C GLU A 403 -14.02 2.20 -11.21
N LEU A 404 -13.14 2.33 -10.22
CA LEU A 404 -13.13 3.52 -9.35
C LEU A 404 -12.88 4.81 -10.14
N ASN A 405 -12.04 4.75 -11.18
CA ASN A 405 -11.78 5.88 -12.06
C ASN A 405 -13.02 6.29 -12.88
N LYS A 406 -13.79 5.31 -13.38
CA LYS A 406 -15.07 5.58 -14.06
C LYS A 406 -16.06 6.26 -13.12
N MET A 407 -16.13 5.83 -11.85
CA MET A 407 -17.01 6.46 -10.86
C MET A 407 -16.63 7.92 -10.61
N ILE A 408 -15.34 8.22 -10.47
CA ILE A 408 -14.85 9.59 -10.30
C ILE A 408 -15.18 10.43 -11.54
N ALA A 409 -15.02 9.89 -12.74
CA ALA A 409 -15.38 10.57 -13.99
C ALA A 409 -16.87 10.90 -14.06
N LEU A 410 -17.72 9.94 -13.68
CA LEU A 410 -19.17 10.09 -13.62
C LEU A 410 -19.60 11.19 -12.64
N VAL A 411 -19.04 11.23 -11.44
CA VAL A 411 -19.30 12.31 -10.46
C VAL A 411 -18.85 13.66 -10.99
N LEU A 412 -17.69 13.70 -11.66
CA LEU A 412 -17.17 14.93 -12.24
C LEU A 412 -18.06 15.44 -13.39
N ASP A 413 -18.56 14.54 -14.24
CA ASP A 413 -19.48 14.88 -15.33
C ASP A 413 -20.80 15.44 -14.80
N GLU A 414 -21.35 14.88 -13.72
CA GLU A 414 -22.54 15.43 -13.06
C GLU A 414 -22.30 16.86 -12.57
N VAL A 415 -21.16 17.09 -11.91
CA VAL A 415 -20.77 18.43 -11.42
C VAL A 415 -20.62 19.43 -12.55
N LEU A 416 -20.01 19.03 -13.67
CA LEU A 416 -19.74 19.91 -14.82
C LEU A 416 -21.01 20.23 -15.62
N ASN A 417 -21.94 19.27 -15.70
CA ASN A 417 -23.19 19.43 -16.44
C ASN A 417 -24.35 19.94 -15.57
N TYR A 418 -24.15 20.15 -14.26
CA TYR A 418 -25.19 20.63 -13.37
C TYR A 418 -25.73 22.00 -13.79
N GLN A 419 -27.05 22.09 -13.92
CA GLN A 419 -27.78 23.33 -14.14
C GLN A 419 -28.69 23.57 -12.92
N PRO A 420 -28.53 24.68 -12.19
CA PRO A 420 -29.41 24.98 -11.07
C PRO A 420 -30.84 25.14 -11.56
N PRO A 421 -31.85 24.66 -10.81
CA PRO A 421 -33.25 24.78 -11.22
C PRO A 421 -33.60 26.26 -11.42
N SER A 422 -34.18 26.56 -12.58
CA SER A 422 -34.66 27.90 -12.93
C SER A 422 -35.67 28.36 -11.87
N ASN A 423 -35.48 29.56 -11.31
CA ASN A 423 -36.46 30.23 -10.43
C ASN A 423 -37.69 30.70 -11.24
N GLU A 424 -38.41 29.78 -11.90
CA GLU A 424 -39.71 30.05 -12.50
C GLU A 424 -40.78 29.36 -11.66
N GLY A 425 -41.44 30.11 -10.77
CA GLY A 425 -42.70 29.69 -10.15
C GLY A 425 -42.80 29.78 -8.63
N GLN A 426 -42.47 30.91 -8.01
CA GLN A 426 -43.19 31.33 -6.80
C GLN A 426 -44.55 31.91 -7.21
N ALA A 427 -45.47 31.04 -7.64
CA ALA A 427 -46.90 31.32 -7.66
C ALA A 427 -47.68 29.99 -7.73
N ASP A 428 -48.51 29.81 -6.71
CA ASP A 428 -49.56 28.83 -6.51
C ASP A 428 -49.22 27.38 -6.17
N GLY A 429 -49.73 26.99 -5.00
CA GLY A 429 -49.56 25.69 -4.39
C GLY A 429 -50.31 24.60 -5.13
N ALA A 430 -49.56 23.58 -5.50
CA ALA A 430 -50.01 22.20 -5.52
C ALA A 430 -48.76 21.35 -5.25
N SER A 431 -48.89 20.35 -4.37
CA SER A 431 -47.87 19.36 -4.07
C SER A 431 -47.33 18.76 -5.37
N ALA A 432 -46.15 19.24 -5.82
CA ALA A 432 -45.44 18.68 -6.95
C ALA A 432 -44.86 17.33 -6.52
N VAL A 433 -45.61 16.29 -6.84
CA VAL A 433 -45.17 14.90 -6.82
C VAL A 433 -43.83 14.80 -7.59
N LEU A 434 -42.84 14.21 -6.95
CA LEU A 434 -41.50 13.85 -7.45
C LEU A 434 -41.54 12.87 -8.64
N ALA A 435 -42.22 13.22 -9.72
CA ALA A 435 -42.33 12.39 -10.91
C ALA A 435 -41.35 12.88 -11.98
N GLY A 436 -40.19 12.22 -12.07
CA GLY A 436 -39.28 12.43 -13.20
C GLY A 436 -37.80 12.10 -12.99
N VAL A 437 -37.44 11.13 -12.14
CA VAL A 437 -36.10 10.53 -12.20
C VAL A 437 -36.33 9.06 -12.56
N GLY A 438 -35.95 8.66 -13.78
CA GLY A 438 -35.77 7.25 -14.09
C GLY A 438 -34.80 6.62 -13.07
N ALA A 439 -34.75 5.28 -12.99
CA ALA A 439 -33.89 4.54 -12.05
C ALA A 439 -32.62 5.34 -11.68
N GLY A 440 -32.43 5.63 -10.39
CA GLY A 440 -31.39 6.54 -9.94
C GLY A 440 -30.04 6.13 -10.51
N PHE A 441 -29.22 7.10 -10.89
CA PHE A 441 -27.89 6.90 -11.46
C PHE A 441 -27.00 5.89 -10.69
N PHE A 442 -27.21 5.76 -9.38
CA PHE A 442 -26.54 4.82 -8.49
C PHE A 442 -27.28 3.48 -8.29
N ASP A 443 -28.52 3.35 -8.78
CA ASP A 443 -29.30 2.10 -8.80
C ASP A 443 -28.86 1.15 -9.95
N ILE A 444 -27.88 1.55 -10.77
CA ILE A 444 -27.31 0.71 -11.81
C ILE A 444 -26.27 -0.21 -11.13
N PRO A 445 -26.47 -1.55 -11.12
CA PRO A 445 -25.44 -2.45 -10.63
C PRO A 445 -24.21 -2.33 -11.53
N MET A 446 -23.19 -1.59 -11.06
CA MET A 446 -21.88 -1.66 -11.65
C MET A 446 -21.29 -3.00 -11.23
N ILE A 447 -21.21 -3.97 -12.14
CA ILE A 447 -20.96 -5.40 -11.86
C ILE A 447 -22.20 -6.14 -11.28
N ASP A 448 -22.40 -7.34 -11.80
CA ASP A 448 -23.38 -8.32 -11.36
C ASP A 448 -23.19 -8.62 -9.86
N GLY A 449 -24.09 -8.10 -9.01
CA GLY A 449 -24.09 -8.31 -7.55
C GLY A 449 -23.57 -7.17 -6.67
N MET A 450 -23.29 -5.97 -7.21
CA MET A 450 -22.92 -4.82 -6.36
C MET A 450 -24.13 -4.05 -5.80
N GLU A 451 -23.96 -3.58 -4.57
CA GLU A 451 -24.80 -2.51 -4.00
C GLU A 451 -24.47 -1.15 -4.65
N PRO A 452 -25.47 -0.24 -4.75
CA PRO A 452 -25.28 1.14 -5.18
C PRO A 452 -24.08 1.83 -4.53
N ILE A 453 -23.28 2.55 -5.31
CA ILE A 453 -22.18 3.36 -4.77
C ILE A 453 -22.80 4.52 -3.98
N PRO A 454 -22.34 4.81 -2.76
CA PRO A 454 -22.93 5.88 -1.98
C PRO A 454 -22.65 7.28 -2.54
N THR A 455 -23.60 8.18 -2.33
CA THR A 455 -23.54 9.59 -2.77
C THR A 455 -22.82 10.52 -1.80
N GLU A 456 -22.62 10.07 -0.55
CA GLU A 456 -21.95 10.82 0.51
C GLU A 456 -20.49 10.35 0.66
N SER A 457 -19.60 11.29 0.99
CA SER A 457 -18.15 11.03 1.08
C SER A 457 -17.79 9.97 2.13
N GLU A 458 -18.40 10.03 3.31
CA GLU A 458 -18.20 9.04 4.38
C GLU A 458 -18.73 7.65 4.00
N ASP A 459 -19.91 7.60 3.36
CA ASP A 459 -20.51 6.33 2.94
C ASP A 459 -19.69 5.69 1.82
N PHE A 460 -19.17 6.47 0.87
CA PHE A 460 -18.26 5.98 -0.17
C PHE A 460 -17.02 5.33 0.43
N LEU A 461 -16.40 5.97 1.41
CA LEU A 461 -15.20 5.40 2.03
C LEU A 461 -15.53 4.14 2.84
N ASN A 462 -16.66 4.12 3.56
CA ASN A 462 -17.10 2.91 4.26
C ASN A 462 -17.44 1.78 3.29
N TRP A 463 -18.04 2.10 2.15
CA TRP A 463 -18.30 1.15 1.07
C TRP A 463 -16.99 0.64 0.47
N LEU A 464 -16.01 1.52 0.22
CA LEU A 464 -14.70 1.15 -0.31
C LEU A 464 -13.96 0.20 0.62
N ASP A 465 -13.96 0.49 1.93
CA ASP A 465 -13.34 -0.35 2.95
C ASP A 465 -13.98 -1.76 3.00
N ASN A 466 -15.30 -1.85 2.80
CA ASN A 466 -16.05 -3.11 2.90
C ASN A 466 -16.25 -3.84 1.57
N ALA A 467 -15.83 -3.26 0.46
CA ALA A 467 -16.10 -3.81 -0.84
C ALA A 467 -15.26 -5.07 -1.09
N ASN A 468 -15.89 -6.24 -0.97
CA ASN A 468 -15.31 -7.52 -1.36
C ASN A 468 -15.44 -7.69 -2.89
N TRP A 469 -14.53 -7.11 -3.68
CA TRP A 469 -14.51 -7.23 -5.16
C TRP A 469 -14.09 -8.62 -5.70
N ASN A 470 -14.44 -9.70 -5.02
CA ASN A 470 -14.19 -11.05 -5.51
C ASN A 470 -15.19 -11.40 -6.62
N ASN A 471 -14.84 -11.06 -7.86
CA ASN A 471 -15.38 -11.73 -9.04
C ASN A 471 -14.21 -12.19 -9.91
N THR A 472 -13.48 -13.21 -9.42
CA THR A 472 -12.65 -14.05 -10.28
C THR A 472 -13.59 -14.81 -11.22
N VAL A 473 -13.83 -14.25 -12.41
CA VAL A 473 -14.06 -15.11 -13.57
C VAL A 473 -12.69 -15.74 -13.81
N GLY A 474 -12.47 -16.94 -13.26
CA GLY A 474 -11.33 -17.74 -13.68
C GLY A 474 -11.37 -17.88 -15.20
N PRO A 475 -10.23 -17.93 -15.90
CA PRO A 475 -10.25 -18.32 -17.31
C PRO A 475 -11.01 -19.64 -17.38
N GLY A 476 -12.06 -19.66 -18.19
CA GLY A 476 -12.96 -20.79 -18.31
C GLY A 476 -12.16 -22.07 -18.50
N ARG A 477 -12.40 -23.05 -17.62
CA ARG A 477 -12.00 -24.43 -17.86
C ARG A 477 -12.64 -24.87 -19.18
N PHE A 478 -11.81 -25.20 -20.16
CA PHE A 478 -12.10 -26.28 -21.10
C PHE A 478 -11.44 -27.54 -20.58
#